data_AF-A0A918TGH0-F1
#
_entry.id   AF-A0A918TGH0-F1
#
_cell.length_a   1.000
_cell.length_b   1.000
_cell.length_c   1.000
_cell.angle_alpha   90.00
_cell.angle_beta   90.00
_cell.angle_gamma   90.00
#
_symmetry.space_group_name_H-M   'P 1'
#
loop_
_entity.id
_entity.type
_entity.pdbx_description
1 polymer ?
#
loop_
_entity_poly.entity_id
_entity_poly.type
_entity_poly.pdbx_seq_one_letter_code
_entity_poly.pdbx_strand_id
1 'polypeptide(L)'
;MTDILITLLLIIGAVFGLIGSFGLWKLRQPMQRLHAPTKASTVGVGAVLLASAVHKGTQGQPSWEELLVLIFLFITAPVSALFLAKVHLHKDHAPQDLPQPEGSEWATYKNPDEPR
;
A
#
# COMPACT_ATOMS: atom_id res chain seq x y z
N MET A 1 -18.03 -13.67 -21.80
CA MET A 1 -16.79 -14.10 -21.09
C MET A 1 -16.18 -12.95 -20.29
N THR A 2 -16.10 -11.74 -20.85
CA THR A 2 -15.60 -10.54 -20.14
C THR A 2 -16.37 -10.22 -18.85
N ASP A 3 -17.70 -10.40 -18.81
CA ASP A 3 -18.49 -10.10 -17.61
C ASP A 3 -18.12 -10.98 -16.41
N ILE A 4 -17.75 -12.24 -16.66
CA ILE A 4 -17.27 -13.16 -15.62
C ILE A 4 -15.94 -12.66 -15.06
N LEU A 5 -15.03 -12.20 -15.93
CA LEU A 5 -13.75 -11.64 -15.53
C LEU A 5 -13.94 -10.37 -14.69
N ILE A 6 -14.77 -9.43 -15.16
CA ILE A 6 -15.08 -8.18 -14.45
C ILE A 6 -15.67 -8.50 -13.07
N THR A 7 -16.64 -9.40 -13.01
CA THR A 7 -17.28 -9.83 -11.75
C THR A 7 -16.25 -10.43 -10.79
N LEU A 8 -15.37 -11.31 -11.27
CA LEU A 8 -14.33 -11.92 -10.46
C LEU A 8 -13.37 -10.86 -9.89
N LEU A 9 -12.93 -9.90 -10.71
CA LEU A 9 -12.07 -8.80 -10.25
C LEU A 9 -12.77 -7.94 -9.20
N LEU A 10 -14.05 -7.63 -9.37
CA LEU A 10 -14.83 -6.86 -8.39
C LEU A 10 -14.99 -7.62 -7.07
N ILE A 11 -15.22 -8.94 -7.10
CA ILE A 11 -15.29 -9.77 -5.90
C ILE A 11 -13.94 -9.78 -5.17
N ILE A 12 -12.84 -9.97 -5.89
CA ILE A 12 -11.49 -9.89 -5.31
C ILE A 12 -11.27 -8.51 -4.68
N GLY A 13 -11.62 -7.45 -5.41
CA GLY A 13 -11.57 -6.07 -4.92
C GLY A 13 -12.31 -5.87 -3.60
N ALA A 14 -13.56 -6.33 -3.54
CA ALA A 14 -14.42 -6.24 -2.37
C ALA A 14 -13.89 -7.07 -1.19
N VAL A 15 -13.40 -8.29 -1.43
CA VAL A 15 -12.83 -9.16 -0.40
C VAL A 15 -11.58 -8.52 0.22
N PHE A 16 -10.67 -8.00 -0.59
CA PHE A 16 -9.47 -7.33 -0.07
C PHE A 16 -9.80 -6.01 0.62
N GLY A 17 -10.79 -5.26 0.14
CA GLY A 17 -11.34 -4.08 0.82
C GLY A 17 -11.87 -4.43 2.22
N LEU A 18 -12.71 -5.46 2.31
CA LEU A 18 -13.25 -5.97 3.58
C LEU A 18 -12.15 -6.45 4.53
N ILE A 19 -11.21 -7.26 4.05
CA ILE A 19 -10.07 -7.75 4.85
C ILE A 19 -9.23 -6.57 5.34
N GLY A 20 -9.01 -5.55 4.52
CA GLY A 20 -8.29 -4.34 4.90
C GLY A 20 -8.96 -3.58 6.04
N SER A 21 -10.25 -3.27 5.87
CA SER A 21 -11.06 -2.58 6.89
C SER A 21 -11.16 -3.39 8.18
N PHE A 22 -11.42 -4.69 8.07
CA PHE A 22 -11.51 -5.59 9.22
C PHE A 22 -10.16 -5.73 9.95
N GLY A 23 -9.06 -5.85 9.19
CA GLY A 23 -7.71 -5.89 9.74
C GLY A 23 -7.35 -4.62 10.48
N LEU A 24 -7.79 -3.45 9.99
CA LEU A 24 -7.57 -2.17 10.68
C LEU A 24 -8.33 -2.07 12.02
N TRP A 25 -9.51 -2.70 12.11
CA TRP A 25 -10.32 -2.77 13.33
C TRP A 25 -9.78 -3.81 14.33
N LYS A 26 -9.34 -4.98 13.85
CA LYS A 26 -8.95 -6.11 14.72
C LYS A 26 -7.49 -6.05 15.19
N LEU A 27 -6.56 -5.54 14.39
CA LEU A 27 -5.13 -5.55 14.72
C LEU A 27 -4.80 -4.44 15.73
N ARG A 28 -4.04 -4.81 16.77
CA ARG A 28 -3.72 -3.90 17.89
C ARG A 28 -2.43 -3.10 17.67
N GLN A 29 -1.43 -3.69 17.01
CA GLN A 29 -0.13 -3.04 16.82
C GLN A 29 -0.09 -2.18 15.55
N PRO A 30 0.54 -0.98 15.58
CA PRO A 30 0.62 -0.08 14.43
C PRO A 30 1.17 -0.73 13.14
N MET A 31 2.25 -1.52 13.23
CA MET A 31 2.82 -2.15 12.02
C MET A 31 1.96 -3.29 11.48
N GLN A 32 1.29 -4.04 12.36
CA GLN A 32 0.30 -5.01 11.91
C GLN A 32 -0.87 -4.33 11.20
N ARG A 33 -1.34 -3.20 11.76
CA ARG A 33 -2.39 -2.37 11.14
C ARG A 33 -1.96 -1.76 9.81
N LEU A 34 -0.67 -1.66 9.49
CA LEU A 34 -0.19 -1.11 8.21
C LEU A 34 -0.27 -2.13 7.07
N HIS A 35 -0.13 -3.42 7.38
CA HIS A 35 -0.25 -4.50 6.38
C HIS A 35 -1.66 -4.66 5.81
N ALA A 36 -2.70 -4.44 6.61
CA ALA A 36 -4.08 -4.65 6.16
C ALA A 36 -4.54 -3.59 5.13
N PRO A 37 -4.40 -2.27 5.38
CA PRO A 37 -4.72 -1.21 4.43
C PRO A 37 -3.86 -1.26 3.16
N THR A 38 -2.56 -1.58 3.28
CA THR A 38 -1.67 -1.64 2.11
C THR A 38 -2.05 -2.77 1.15
N LYS A 39 -2.48 -3.93 1.65
CA LYS A 39 -3.04 -5.01 0.81
C LYS A 39 -4.37 -4.61 0.16
N ALA A 40 -5.22 -3.92 0.89
CA ALA A 40 -6.50 -3.43 0.37
C ALA A 40 -6.32 -2.37 -0.73
N SER A 41 -5.39 -1.43 -0.57
CA SER A 41 -5.14 -0.40 -1.56
C SER A 41 -4.41 -0.91 -2.81
N THR A 42 -3.53 -1.92 -2.67
CA THR A 42 -2.78 -2.46 -3.82
C THR A 42 -3.59 -3.49 -4.59
N VAL A 43 -4.00 -4.57 -3.94
CA VAL A 43 -4.74 -5.67 -4.58
C VAL A 43 -6.22 -5.32 -4.73
N GLY A 44 -6.83 -4.78 -3.68
CA GLY A 44 -8.27 -4.49 -3.67
C GLY A 44 -8.63 -3.40 -4.68
N VAL A 45 -8.08 -2.20 -4.51
CA VAL A 45 -8.36 -1.08 -5.43
C VAL A 45 -7.78 -1.35 -6.82
N GLY A 46 -6.62 -1.99 -6.93
CA GLY A 46 -6.05 -2.41 -8.21
C GLY A 46 -6.98 -3.33 -9.00
N ALA A 47 -7.61 -4.32 -8.35
CA ALA A 47 -8.57 -5.21 -8.99
C ALA A 47 -9.83 -4.45 -9.47
N VAL A 48 -10.34 -3.50 -8.70
CA VAL A 48 -11.49 -2.66 -9.10
C VAL A 48 -11.13 -1.77 -10.30
N LEU A 49 -9.95 -1.16 -10.31
CA LEU A 49 -9.49 -0.33 -11.43
C LEU A 49 -9.28 -1.17 -12.71
N LEU A 50 -8.71 -2.36 -12.58
CA LEU A 50 -8.58 -3.29 -13.71
C LEU A 50 -9.95 -3.75 -14.23
N ALA A 51 -10.93 -3.98 -13.35
CA ALA A 51 -12.29 -4.31 -13.77
C ALA A 51 -12.91 -3.18 -14.61
N SER A 52 -12.73 -1.93 -14.16
CA SER A 52 -13.18 -0.73 -14.87
C SER A 52 -12.50 -0.59 -16.24
N ALA A 53 -11.18 -0.76 -16.29
CA ALA A 53 -10.39 -0.68 -17.53
C ALA A 53 -10.79 -1.75 -18.55
N VAL A 54 -11.01 -2.99 -18.11
CA VAL A 54 -11.51 -4.06 -18.97
C VAL A 54 -12.90 -3.72 -19.49
N HIS A 55 -13.79 -3.24 -18.64
CA HIS A 55 -15.15 -2.86 -19.04
C HIS A 55 -15.15 -1.74 -20.09
N LYS A 56 -14.41 -0.65 -19.85
CA LYS A 56 -14.30 0.46 -20.79
C LYS A 56 -13.56 0.11 -22.07
N GLY A 57 -12.55 -0.75 -21.99
CA GLY A 57 -11.86 -1.32 -23.15
C GLY A 57 -12.82 -2.06 -24.08
N THR A 58 -13.79 -2.79 -23.54
CA THR A 58 -14.83 -3.44 -24.36
C THR A 58 -15.83 -2.49 -24.99
N GLN A 59 -16.00 -1.27 -24.45
CA GLN A 59 -16.84 -0.23 -25.03
C GLN A 59 -16.10 0.66 -26.03
N GLY A 60 -14.80 0.40 -26.29
CA GLY A 60 -13.98 1.20 -27.20
C GLY A 60 -13.60 2.58 -26.67
N GLN A 61 -13.73 2.82 -25.37
CA GLN A 61 -13.45 4.12 -24.74
C GLN A 61 -12.46 3.96 -23.57
N PRO A 62 -11.20 3.57 -23.84
CA PRO A 62 -10.19 3.48 -22.78
C PRO A 62 -9.99 4.85 -22.12
N SER A 63 -10.07 4.85 -20.79
CA SER A 63 -10.09 6.05 -19.95
C SER A 63 -8.74 6.27 -19.28
N TRP A 64 -8.17 7.47 -19.39
CA TRP A 64 -6.91 7.81 -18.73
C TRP A 64 -7.07 7.97 -17.21
N GLU A 65 -8.29 8.19 -16.74
CA GLU A 65 -8.61 8.40 -15.33
C GLU A 65 -8.22 7.19 -14.47
N GLU A 66 -8.43 5.97 -14.97
CA GLU A 66 -8.12 4.73 -14.24
C GLU A 66 -6.62 4.56 -14.06
N LEU A 67 -5.84 4.86 -15.09
CA LEU A 67 -4.38 4.82 -15.04
C LEU A 67 -3.83 5.88 -14.09
N LEU A 68 -4.38 7.09 -14.12
CA LEU A 68 -3.99 8.18 -13.22
C LEU A 68 -4.27 7.82 -11.75
N VAL A 69 -5.45 7.28 -11.45
CA VAL A 69 -5.81 6.82 -10.10
C VAL A 69 -4.90 5.66 -9.68
N LEU A 70 -4.61 4.72 -10.58
CA LEU A 70 -3.71 3.59 -10.29
C LEU A 70 -2.32 4.09 -9.92
N ILE A 71 -1.69 4.92 -10.76
CA ILE A 71 -0.34 5.46 -10.52
C ILE A 71 -0.32 6.28 -9.23
N PHE A 72 -1.31 7.15 -9.05
CA PHE A 72 -1.40 8.01 -7.87
C PHE A 72 -1.45 7.17 -6.59
N LEU A 73 -2.33 6.16 -6.52
CA LEU A 73 -2.44 5.28 -5.36
C LEU A 73 -1.21 4.41 -5.15
N PHE A 74 -0.60 3.91 -6.23
CA PHE A 74 0.58 3.05 -6.16
C PHE A 74 1.82 3.79 -5.67
N ILE A 75 1.89 5.10 -5.88
CA ILE A 75 2.97 5.94 -5.33
C ILE A 75 2.61 6.38 -3.91
N THR A 76 1.40 6.92 -3.70
CA THR A 76 1.04 7.51 -2.41
C THR A 76 0.94 6.47 -1.30
N ALA A 77 0.35 5.29 -1.54
CA ALA A 77 0.16 4.30 -0.49
C ALA A 77 1.49 3.75 0.09
N PRO A 78 2.48 3.32 -0.71
CA PRO A 78 3.78 2.87 -0.18
C PRO A 78 4.59 4.00 0.46
N VAL A 79 4.54 5.20 -0.11
CA VAL A 79 5.24 6.36 0.46
C VAL A 79 4.66 6.71 1.83
N SER A 80 3.33 6.82 1.95
CA SER A 80 2.67 7.05 3.25
C SER A 80 2.97 5.94 4.25
N ALA A 81 2.99 4.68 3.82
CA ALA A 81 3.35 3.56 4.68
C ALA A 81 4.80 3.63 5.18
N LEU A 82 5.74 3.99 4.30
CA LEU A 82 7.15 4.17 4.67
C LEU A 82 7.32 5.28 5.71
N PHE A 83 6.67 6.43 5.53
CA PHE A 83 6.73 7.52 6.51
C PHE A 83 6.11 7.11 7.85
N LEU A 84 4.98 6.39 7.83
CA LEU A 84 4.34 5.92 9.05
C LEU A 84 5.21 4.91 9.80
N ALA A 85 5.90 4.02 9.08
CA ALA A 85 6.86 3.08 9.65
C ALA A 85 8.07 3.80 10.26
N LYS A 86 8.62 4.83 9.60
CA LYS A 86 9.69 5.67 10.16
C LYS A 86 9.25 6.36 11.45
N VAL A 87 8.05 6.93 11.48
CA VAL A 87 7.54 7.59 12.69
C VAL A 87 7.36 6.59 13.83
N HIS A 88 6.82 5.40 13.55
CA HIS A 88 6.72 4.34 14.55
C HIS A 88 8.08 3.95 15.12
N LEU A 89 9.09 3.78 14.27
CA LEU A 89 10.46 3.48 14.69
C LEU A 89 11.02 4.53 15.65
N HIS A 90 10.91 5.82 15.31
CA HIS A 90 11.43 6.90 16.15
C HIS A 90 10.66 7.12 17.45
N LYS A 91 9.37 6.75 17.50
CA LYS A 91 8.53 6.93 18.70
C LYS A 91 8.66 5.78 19.67
N ASP A 92 8.78 4.56 19.17
CA ASP A 92 8.64 3.35 19.99
C ASP A 92 9.97 2.59 20.19
N HIS A 93 11.03 2.89 19.43
CA HIS A 93 12.34 2.25 19.56
C HIS A 93 13.48 3.28 19.70
N ALA A 94 14.31 3.13 20.73
CA ALA A 94 15.55 3.89 20.81
C ALA A 94 16.57 3.28 19.83
N PRO A 95 17.52 4.07 19.29
CA PRO A 95 18.55 3.56 18.36
C PRO A 95 19.33 2.36 18.91
N GLN A 96 19.51 2.31 20.23
CA GLN A 96 20.16 1.22 20.97
C GLN A 96 19.36 -0.10 21.01
N ASP A 97 18.05 -0.06 20.76
CA ASP A 97 17.19 -1.25 20.73
C ASP A 97 17.21 -1.94 19.36
N LEU A 98 17.84 -1.32 18.37
CA LEU A 98 17.94 -1.82 16.99
C LEU A 98 19.14 -2.77 16.86
N PRO A 99 19.05 -3.79 15.99
CA PRO A 99 20.21 -4.63 15.69
C PRO A 99 21.35 -3.76 15.15
N GLN A 100 22.58 -4.10 15.55
CA GLN A 100 23.77 -3.38 15.09
C GLN A 100 23.88 -3.52 13.57
N PRO A 101 23.90 -2.41 12.81
CA PRO A 101 24.03 -2.48 11.37
C PRO A 101 25.44 -2.99 11.00
N GLU A 102 25.54 -3.82 9.97
CA GLU A 102 26.84 -4.18 9.38
C GLU A 102 27.38 -2.97 8.59
N GLY A 103 28.10 -2.07 9.28
CA GLY A 103 28.74 -0.90 8.68
C GLY A 103 28.26 0.43 9.26
N SER A 104 27.67 1.29 8.42
CA SER A 104 27.22 2.63 8.81
C SER A 104 25.94 2.61 9.64
N GLU A 105 25.72 3.66 10.44
CA GLU A 105 24.43 3.89 11.11
C GLU A 105 23.23 3.69 10.18
N TRP A 106 22.12 3.26 10.79
CA TRP A 106 20.84 3.13 10.11
C TRP A 106 20.51 4.41 9.31
N ALA A 107 20.17 4.26 8.04
CA ALA A 107 19.87 5.39 7.14
C ALA A 107 18.74 6.31 7.65
N THR A 108 17.93 5.80 8.60
CA THR A 108 16.86 6.54 9.26
C THR A 108 17.38 7.51 10.33
N TYR A 109 18.54 7.24 10.95
CA TYR A 109 19.15 8.04 12.01
C TYR A 109 20.41 8.80 11.58
N LYS A 110 20.95 8.48 10.39
CA LYS A 110 22.16 9.13 9.87
C LYS A 110 22.01 10.65 9.83
N ASN A 111 22.94 11.36 10.48
CA ASN A 111 22.99 12.81 10.45
C ASN A 111 23.42 13.30 9.05
N PRO A 112 22.66 14.19 8.38
CA PRO A 112 23.02 14.72 7.07
C PRO A 112 24.38 15.44 7.04
N ASP A 113 24.82 15.97 8.18
CA ASP A 113 26.05 16.75 8.30
C ASP A 113 27.31 15.89 8.50
N GLU A 114 27.16 14.56 8.60
CA GLU A 114 28.27 13.65 8.84
C GLU A 114 28.98 13.26 7.51
N PRO A 115 30.28 13.55 7.35
CA PRO A 115 31.01 13.24 6.12
C PRO A 115 31.07 11.72 5.88
N ARG A 116 30.89 11.33 4.60
CA ARG A 116 30.87 9.93 4.15
C ARG A 116 32.24 9.24 4.24
#